data_AF-A0A2N9E203-F1
#
_entry.id   AF-A0A2N9E203-F1
#
_cell.length_a   1.000
_cell.length_b   1.000
_cell.length_c   1.000
_cell.angle_alpha   90.00
_cell.angle_beta   90.00
_cell.angle_gamma   90.00
#
_symmetry.space_group_name_H-M   'P 1'
#
loop_
_entity.id
_entity.type
_entity.pdbx_description
1 polymer ?
#
loop_
_entity_poly.entity_id
_entity_poly.type
_entity_poly.pdbx_seq_one_letter_code
_entity_poly.pdbx_strand_id
1 'polypeptide(L)'
;MSFGINGTFSSDKTEGEITVDVFAIVALSGIVSRLLSNGTVLVATSNRAPNDLNQDGMQWEIFLKFIAKLEEHCEIVLIGSEIDYRRLIAQRSIDQAYIQL
;
A
#
# COMPACT_ATOMS: atom_id res chain seq x y z
N MET A 1 -24.18 3.11 21.68
CA MET A 1 -25.14 4.20 21.94
C MET A 1 -24.57 5.48 21.35
N SER A 2 -25.32 6.14 20.46
CA SER A 2 -24.96 7.45 19.89
C SER A 2 -25.60 8.56 20.71
N PHE A 3 -24.93 9.71 20.79
CA PHE A 3 -25.54 11.01 21.06
C PHE A 3 -24.79 12.08 20.26
N GLY A 4 -25.54 12.97 19.62
CA GLY A 4 -25.03 14.19 18.99
C GLY A 4 -26.08 15.28 19.04
N ILE A 5 -25.65 16.56 19.02
CA ILE A 5 -26.33 17.65 18.30
C ILE A 5 -25.34 18.80 17.99
N ASN A 6 -25.11 18.98 16.70
CA ASN A 6 -25.07 20.23 15.92
C ASN A 6 -24.19 21.41 16.36
N GLY A 7 -23.02 21.48 15.74
CA GLY A 7 -22.45 22.71 15.20
C GLY A 7 -21.93 22.39 13.79
N THR A 8 -22.35 23.16 12.80
CA THR A 8 -21.98 23.05 11.38
C THR A 8 -20.47 22.82 11.21
N PHE A 9 -20.07 21.60 10.87
CA PHE A 9 -18.71 21.29 10.50
C PHE A 9 -18.45 21.94 9.14
N SER A 10 -17.75 23.07 9.17
CA SER A 10 -17.19 23.70 7.99
C SER A 10 -16.47 22.64 7.18
N SER A 11 -16.74 22.57 5.88
CA SER A 11 -15.93 21.81 4.92
C SER A 11 -14.54 22.43 4.88
N ASP A 12 -13.71 22.17 5.88
CA ASP A 12 -12.27 22.24 5.75
C ASP A 12 -11.78 20.83 5.42
N LYS A 13 -11.97 20.47 4.15
CA LYS A 13 -11.33 19.30 3.54
C LYS A 13 -9.85 19.66 3.33
N THR A 14 -9.07 19.57 4.38
CA THR A 14 -7.60 19.54 4.32
C THR A 14 -7.09 18.19 4.82
N GLU A 15 -7.70 17.10 4.35
CA GLU A 15 -7.00 15.82 4.25
C GLU A 15 -6.34 15.82 2.88
N GLY A 16 -5.00 15.89 2.86
CA GLY A 16 -4.22 15.75 1.64
C GLY A 16 -4.65 14.49 0.92
N GLU A 17 -5.33 14.67 -0.20
CA GLU A 17 -5.68 13.61 -1.12
C GLU A 17 -4.38 12.87 -1.43
N ILE A 18 -4.29 11.58 -1.06
CA ILE A 18 -3.18 10.73 -1.50
C ILE A 18 -3.43 10.42 -2.98
N THR A 19 -3.39 11.45 -3.82
CA THR A 19 -3.39 11.33 -5.26
C THR A 19 -1.96 11.01 -5.65
N VAL A 20 -1.66 9.71 -5.73
CA VAL A 20 -0.41 9.24 -6.33
C VAL A 20 -0.40 9.78 -7.75
N ASP A 21 0.53 10.69 -8.02
CA ASP A 21 0.61 11.39 -9.28
C ASP A 21 0.87 10.41 -10.44
N VAL A 22 0.14 10.60 -11.53
CA VAL A 22 0.19 9.73 -12.71
C VAL A 22 1.58 9.68 -13.32
N PHE A 23 2.30 10.81 -13.33
CA PHE A 23 3.67 10.87 -13.83
C PHE A 23 4.60 10.06 -12.92
N ALA A 24 4.40 10.09 -11.60
CA ALA A 24 5.17 9.27 -10.67
C ALA A 24 4.98 7.77 -10.93
N ILE A 25 3.75 7.32 -11.24
CA ILE A 25 3.45 5.92 -11.58
C ILE A 25 4.17 5.49 -12.87
N VAL A 26 4.08 6.32 -13.92
CA VAL A 26 4.72 6.04 -15.21
C VAL A 26 6.24 6.01 -15.06
N ALA A 27 6.82 6.98 -14.34
CA ALA A 27 8.26 7.04 -14.07
C ALA A 27 8.74 5.81 -13.30
N LEU A 28 8.04 5.44 -12.22
CA LEU A 28 8.38 4.27 -11.42
C LEU A 28 8.31 2.99 -12.25
N SER A 29 7.26 2.83 -13.04
CA SER A 29 7.08 1.66 -13.93
C SER A 29 8.24 1.52 -14.91
N GLY A 30 8.69 2.64 -15.50
CA GLY A 30 9.85 2.68 -16.39
C GLY A 30 11.16 2.30 -15.70
N ILE A 31 11.43 2.87 -14.51
CA ILE A 31 12.63 2.58 -13.72
C ILE A 31 12.68 1.10 -13.36
N VAL A 32 11.61 0.56 -12.77
CA VAL A 32 11.55 -0.84 -12.33
C VAL A 32 11.71 -1.79 -13.53
N SER A 33 11.05 -1.50 -14.65
CA SER A 33 11.18 -2.31 -15.87
C SER A 33 12.62 -2.38 -16.37
N ARG A 34 13.36 -1.27 -16.30
CA ARG A 34 14.77 -1.21 -16.71
C ARG A 34 15.68 -1.97 -15.74
N LEU A 35 15.43 -1.86 -14.44
CA LEU A 35 16.19 -2.59 -13.41
C LEU A 35 16.02 -4.10 -13.59
N LEU A 36 14.78 -4.58 -13.75
CA LEU A 36 14.48 -6.00 -13.98
C LEU A 36 15.17 -6.53 -15.24
N SER A 37 15.14 -5.75 -16.33
CA SER A 37 15.77 -6.15 -17.60
C SER A 37 17.31 -6.18 -17.53
N ASN A 38 17.92 -5.57 -16.52
CA ASN A 38 19.37 -5.53 -16.33
C ASN A 38 19.88 -6.59 -15.32
N GLY A 39 19.04 -7.57 -14.93
CA GLY A 39 19.42 -8.62 -13.98
C GLY A 39 19.46 -8.15 -12.52
N THR A 40 18.77 -7.05 -12.20
CA THR A 40 18.65 -6.57 -10.82
C THR A 40 17.70 -7.46 -10.03
N VAL A 41 18.07 -7.79 -8.78
CA VAL A 41 17.18 -8.46 -7.84
C VAL A 41 16.23 -7.44 -7.22
N LEU A 42 14.93 -7.59 -7.48
CA LEU A 42 13.88 -6.77 -6.88
C LEU A 42 13.21 -7.55 -5.76
N VAL A 43 13.16 -6.96 -4.56
CA VAL A 43 12.32 -7.44 -3.45
C VAL A 43 11.39 -6.30 -3.07
N ALA A 44 10.08 -6.56 -3.14
CA ALA A 44 9.04 -5.59 -2.80
C ALA A 44 7.92 -6.27 -2.01
N THR A 45 7.29 -5.52 -1.12
CA THR A 45 6.14 -5.97 -0.33
C THR A 45 4.94 -5.07 -0.63
N SER A 46 3.77 -5.66 -0.81
CA SER A 46 2.52 -4.94 -1.08
C SER A 46 1.38 -5.49 -0.21
N ASN A 47 0.48 -4.62 0.22
CA ASN A 47 -0.76 -4.99 0.91
C ASN A 47 -1.87 -5.45 -0.05
N ARG A 48 -1.64 -5.32 -1.36
CA ARG A 48 -2.56 -5.73 -2.43
C ARG A 48 -1.84 -6.67 -3.39
N ALA A 49 -2.56 -7.64 -3.94
CA ALA A 49 -2.03 -8.47 -5.01
C ALA A 49 -1.65 -7.60 -6.22
N PRO A 50 -0.71 -8.04 -7.07
CA PRO A 50 -0.26 -7.25 -8.23
C PRO A 50 -1.42 -6.78 -9.12
N ASN A 51 -2.41 -7.65 -9.40
CA ASN A 51 -3.58 -7.28 -10.21
C ASN A 51 -4.52 -6.25 -9.56
N ASP A 52 -4.44 -6.07 -8.23
CA ASP A 52 -5.28 -5.13 -7.47
C ASP A 52 -4.57 -3.81 -7.20
N LEU A 53 -3.36 -3.59 -7.73
CA LEU A 53 -2.61 -2.35 -7.50
C LEU A 53 -3.22 -1.15 -8.25
N ASN A 54 -3.96 -1.35 -9.35
CA ASN A 54 -4.54 -0.26 -10.16
C ASN A 54 -6.07 -0.22 -10.09
N GLN A 55 -6.63 -0.03 -8.89
CA GLN A 55 -8.09 0.01 -8.69
C GLN A 55 -8.77 1.21 -9.35
N ASP A 56 -8.09 2.34 -9.45
CA ASP A 56 -8.65 3.57 -10.02
C ASP A 56 -8.51 3.62 -11.56
N GLY A 57 -7.90 2.60 -12.17
CA GLY A 57 -7.94 2.38 -13.62
C GLY A 57 -7.13 3.37 -14.46
N MET A 58 -6.22 4.15 -13.87
CA MET A 58 -5.39 5.08 -14.64
C MET A 58 -4.39 4.32 -15.52
N GLN A 59 -4.34 4.67 -16.80
CA GLN A 59 -3.40 4.14 -17.80
C GLN A 59 -3.27 2.60 -17.79
N TRP A 60 -4.41 1.90 -17.84
CA TRP A 60 -4.52 0.45 -17.73
C TRP A 60 -3.51 -0.34 -18.59
N GLU A 61 -3.26 0.08 -19.84
CA GLU A 61 -2.30 -0.60 -20.72
C GLU A 61 -0.86 -0.57 -20.22
N ILE A 62 -0.42 0.57 -19.66
CA ILE A 62 0.95 0.72 -19.11
C ILE A 62 1.07 -0.13 -17.86
N PHE A 63 0.04 -0.13 -17.03
CA PHE A 63 -0.02 -0.94 -15.83
C PHE A 63 0.00 -2.45 -16.14
N LEU A 64 -0.77 -2.92 -17.13
CA LEU A 64 -0.74 -4.32 -17.55
C LEU A 64 0.66 -4.76 -18.03
N LYS A 65 1.34 -3.90 -18.81
CA LYS A 65 2.73 -4.17 -19.23
C LYS A 65 3.68 -4.27 -18.04
N PHE A 66 3.47 -3.44 -17.02
CA PHE A 66 4.25 -3.48 -15.80
C PHE A 66 4.02 -4.78 -15.00
N ILE A 67 2.76 -5.19 -14.82
CA ILE A 67 2.43 -6.45 -14.14
C ILE A 67 3.01 -7.65 -14.90
N ALA A 68 2.86 -7.70 -16.22
CA ALA A 68 3.45 -8.76 -17.03
C ALA A 68 4.98 -8.85 -16.84
N LYS A 69 5.67 -7.71 -16.75
CA LYS A 69 7.12 -7.67 -16.51
C LYS A 69 7.49 -8.16 -15.11
N LEU A 70 6.68 -7.85 -14.11
CA LEU A 70 6.85 -8.37 -12.76
C LEU A 70 6.65 -9.89 -12.73
N GLU A 71 5.59 -10.41 -13.33
CA GLU A 71 5.30 -11.85 -13.38
C GLU A 71 6.37 -12.64 -14.16
N GLU A 72 6.99 -12.02 -15.18
CA GLU A 72 8.09 -12.64 -15.94
C GLU A 72 9.40 -12.73 -15.14
N HIS A 73 9.68 -11.78 -14.25
CA HIS A 73 10.98 -11.66 -13.57
C HIS A 73 10.96 -11.94 -12.06
N CYS A 74 9.78 -11.97 -11.43
CA CYS A 74 9.60 -12.06 -9.98
C CYS A 74 8.66 -13.21 -9.62
N GLU A 75 8.94 -13.84 -8.48
CA GLU A 75 8.02 -14.78 -7.85
C GLU A 75 7.06 -14.03 -6.92
N ILE A 76 5.75 -14.24 -7.10
CA ILE A 76 4.73 -13.64 -6.22
C ILE A 76 4.52 -14.55 -5.02
N VAL A 77 4.94 -14.08 -3.86
CA VAL A 77 4.74 -14.78 -2.58
C VAL A 77 3.64 -14.10 -1.78
N LEU A 78 2.55 -14.82 -1.52
CA LEU A 78 1.51 -14.35 -0.62
C LEU A 78 1.97 -14.48 0.83
N ILE A 79 2.20 -13.34 1.48
CA ILE A 79 2.58 -13.27 2.89
C ILE A 79 1.31 -13.04 3.71
N GLY A 80 0.60 -14.13 4.02
CA GLY A 80 -0.54 -14.13 4.94
C GLY A 80 -0.11 -14.53 6.35
N SER A 81 -0.45 -13.72 7.35
CA SER A 81 -0.35 -14.08 8.77
C SER A 81 -1.71 -13.81 9.41
N GLU A 82 -2.28 -14.79 10.11
CA GLU A 82 -3.48 -14.57 10.96
C GLU A 82 -3.20 -13.54 12.07
N ILE A 83 -1.93 -13.36 12.39
CA ILE A 83 -1.46 -12.49 13.43
C ILE A 83 -1.08 -11.13 12.84
N ASP A 84 -1.84 -10.09 13.19
CA ASP A 84 -1.39 -8.71 12.98
C ASP A 84 -0.36 -8.36 14.07
N TYR A 85 0.92 -8.42 13.68
CA TYR A 85 2.04 -8.10 14.55
C TYR A 85 2.01 -6.65 15.05
N ARG A 86 1.43 -5.69 14.30
CA ARG A 86 1.29 -4.31 14.76
C ARG A 86 0.39 -4.24 15.98
N ARG A 87 -0.71 -5.00 15.94
CA ARG A 87 -1.65 -5.10 17.07
C ARG A 87 -1.01 -5.83 18.26
N LEU A 88 -0.29 -6.93 18.01
CA LEU A 88 0.40 -7.65 19.09
C LEU A 88 1.44 -6.81 19.80
N ILE A 89 2.26 -6.05 19.06
CA ILE A 89 3.28 -5.17 19.64
C ILE A 89 2.60 -4.08 20.47
N ALA A 90 1.56 -3.43 19.92
CA ALA A 90 0.79 -2.42 20.63
C ALA A 90 0.17 -2.97 21.93
N GLN A 91 -0.37 -4.18 21.89
CA GLN A 91 -0.98 -4.82 23.06
C GLN A 91 0.06 -5.21 24.11
N ARG A 92 1.23 -5.74 23.70
CA ARG A 92 2.35 -5.99 24.62
C ARG A 92 2.86 -4.72 25.30
N SER A 93 2.93 -3.60 24.56
CA SER A 93 3.32 -2.31 25.15
C SER A 93 2.27 -1.77 26.13
N ILE A 94 0.98 -2.04 25.91
CA ILE A 94 -0.10 -1.70 26.85
C ILE A 94 0.00 -2.60 28.09
N ASP A 95 0.13 -3.92 27.91
CA ASP A 95 0.20 -4.87 29.03
C ASP A 95 1.44 -4.61 29.91
N GLN A 96 2.57 -4.22 29.33
CA GLN A 96 3.75 -3.79 30.10
C GLN A 96 3.57 -2.44 30.81
N ALA A 97 2.72 -1.54 30.28
CA ALA A 97 2.39 -0.28 30.95
C ALA A 97 1.40 -0.46 32.13
N TYR A 98 0.64 -1.56 32.16
CA TYR A 98 -0.28 -1.89 33.25
C TYR A 98 0.31 -2.81 34.34
N ILE A 99 1.51 -3.37 34.14
CA ILE A 99 2.24 -4.13 35.18
C ILE A 99 3.26 -3.22 35.87
N GLN A 100 2.76 -2.26 36.65
CA GLN A 100 3.35 -1.74 37.89
C GLN A 100 2.50 -0.58 38.42
N LEU A 101 1.53 -0.90 39.27
CA LEU A 101 1.13 -0.14 40.46
C LEU A 101 0.61 -1.12 41.50
#